data_AF-W2IP50-F1
#
_entry.id   AF-W2IP50-F1
#
_cell.length_a   1.000
_cell.length_b   1.000
_cell.length_c   1.000
_cell.angle_alpha   90.00
_cell.angle_beta   90.00
_cell.angle_gamma   90.00
#
_symmetry.space_group_name_H-M   'P 1'
#
loop_
_entity.id
_entity.type
_entity.pdbx_description
1 polymer ?
#
loop_
_entity_poly.entity_id
_entity_poly.type
_entity_poly.pdbx_seq_one_letter_code
_entity_poly.pdbx_strand_id
1 'polypeptide(L)'
;MSSRTLSHALRGGLSVNVRRQALATRGGHAHRPPPPPFARIKTPAQPLHEEAELVWNDGVAPETLIDFDAPHIPKYQALRHWLCGLGGFVTLMGVVTLYNPDSWRQASKRGNHLPDLKWELGEANEPDGEMDE
;
A
#
# COMPACT_ATOMS: atom_id res chain seq x y z
N MET A 1 -35.88 4.76 -35.24
CA MET A 1 -34.41 4.66 -35.04
C MET A 1 -34.12 3.30 -34.42
N SER A 2 -33.28 2.50 -35.09
CA SER A 2 -33.18 1.04 -34.92
C SER A 2 -32.31 0.64 -33.72
N SER A 3 -32.79 -0.33 -32.93
CA SER A 3 -32.19 -0.87 -31.69
C SER A 3 -30.79 -1.50 -31.84
N ARG A 4 -30.22 -1.50 -33.05
CA ARG A 4 -28.96 -2.19 -33.38
C ARG A 4 -27.69 -1.37 -33.10
N THR A 5 -27.78 -0.05 -32.92
CA THR A 5 -26.63 0.81 -32.68
C THR A 5 -26.20 0.91 -31.22
N LEU A 6 -27.03 0.48 -30.26
CA LEU A 6 -26.71 0.53 -28.83
C LEU A 6 -25.84 -0.65 -28.34
N SER A 7 -25.76 -1.74 -29.11
CA SER A 7 -24.97 -2.92 -28.72
C SER A 7 -23.47 -2.76 -28.96
N HIS A 8 -23.02 -1.74 -29.70
CA HIS A 8 -21.61 -1.52 -30.01
C HIS A 8 -20.87 -0.66 -28.97
N ALA A 9 -21.59 0.07 -28.12
CA ALA A 9 -20.99 0.95 -27.10
C ALA A 9 -20.57 0.20 -25.82
N LEU A 10 -21.10 -1.00 -25.57
CA LEU A 10 -20.80 -1.80 -24.37
C LEU A 10 -19.59 -2.74 -24.51
N ARG A 11 -18.85 -2.66 -25.62
CA ARG A 11 -17.71 -3.54 -25.93
C ARG A 11 -16.38 -2.79 -26.10
N GLY A 12 -16.32 -1.52 -25.70
CA GLY A 12 -15.12 -0.70 -25.72
C GLY A 12 -14.64 -0.41 -24.30
N GLY A 13 -13.43 -0.86 -23.95
CA GLY A 13 -12.79 -0.42 -22.71
C GLY A 13 -11.72 -1.31 -22.10
N LEU A 14 -11.45 -2.50 -22.60
CA LEU A 14 -10.17 -3.18 -22.32
C LEU A 14 -9.22 -2.81 -23.45
N SER A 15 -8.27 -1.93 -23.15
CA SER A 15 -7.22 -1.53 -24.09
C SER A 15 -6.57 -2.77 -24.67
N VAL A 16 -6.27 -2.73 -25.97
CA VAL A 16 -5.56 -3.81 -26.68
C VAL A 16 -4.22 -4.13 -25.98
N ASN A 17 -3.68 -3.19 -25.21
CA ASN A 17 -2.47 -3.31 -24.40
C ASN A 17 -2.64 -4.28 -23.21
N VAL A 18 -3.76 -4.25 -22.48
CA VAL A 18 -4.06 -5.22 -21.40
C VAL A 18 -4.17 -6.65 -21.95
N ARG A 19 -4.74 -6.81 -23.17
CA ARG A 19 -4.82 -8.12 -23.83
C ARG A 19 -3.46 -8.68 -24.26
N ARG A 20 -2.48 -7.82 -24.57
CA ARG A 20 -1.14 -8.27 -24.99
C ARG A 20 -0.26 -8.68 -23.80
N GLN A 21 -0.39 -8.04 -22.65
CA GLN A 21 0.35 -8.42 -21.44
C GLN A 21 -0.19 -9.72 -20.82
N ALA A 22 -1.51 -9.92 -20.85
CA ALA A 22 -2.12 -11.22 -20.54
C ALA A 22 -1.73 -12.33 -21.54
N LEU A 23 -1.26 -11.96 -22.74
CA LEU A 23 -0.72 -12.90 -23.72
C LEU A 23 0.76 -13.24 -23.48
N ALA A 24 1.53 -12.30 -22.91
CA ALA A 24 2.95 -12.50 -22.60
C ALA A 24 3.18 -13.56 -21.50
N THR A 25 2.19 -13.80 -20.63
CA THR A 25 2.17 -14.92 -19.68
C THR A 25 1.44 -16.16 -20.18
N ARG A 26 0.77 -16.09 -21.34
CA ARG A 26 0.23 -17.25 -22.08
C ARG A 26 1.21 -17.79 -23.13
N GLY A 27 2.49 -17.43 -23.03
CA GLY A 27 3.56 -17.95 -23.88
C GLY A 27 3.91 -19.40 -23.55
N GLY A 28 3.15 -20.34 -24.13
CA GLY A 28 3.56 -21.75 -24.33
C GLY A 28 3.12 -22.72 -23.23
N HIS A 29 2.19 -23.62 -23.57
CA HIS A 29 1.60 -24.71 -22.77
C HIS A 29 0.35 -24.33 -21.97
N ALA A 30 -0.80 -24.55 -22.60
CA ALA A 30 -2.15 -24.16 -22.20
C ALA A 30 -2.71 -24.77 -20.89
N HIS A 31 -1.88 -25.28 -19.96
CA HIS A 31 -2.36 -25.93 -18.72
C HIS A 31 -1.50 -25.72 -17.48
N ARG A 32 -0.49 -24.83 -17.49
CA ARG A 32 0.31 -24.57 -16.28
C ARG A 32 -0.35 -23.48 -15.43
N PRO A 33 -0.49 -23.66 -14.11
CA PRO A 33 -0.92 -22.57 -13.23
C PRO A 33 0.04 -21.37 -13.41
N PRO A 34 -0.46 -20.13 -13.24
CA PRO A 34 0.38 -18.94 -13.33
C PRO A 34 1.59 -19.10 -12.39
N PRO A 35 2.79 -18.68 -12.83
CA PRO A 35 3.98 -18.73 -11.97
C PRO A 35 3.73 -17.92 -10.69
N PRO A 36 4.39 -18.30 -9.57
CA PRO A 36 4.14 -17.65 -8.28
C PRO A 36 4.51 -16.15 -8.35
N PRO A 37 3.89 -15.29 -7.54
CA PRO A 37 3.97 -13.83 -7.65
C PRO A 37 5.38 -13.24 -7.42
N PHE A 38 6.34 -14.04 -6.96
CA PHE A 38 7.74 -13.62 -6.83
C PHE A 38 8.62 -14.08 -8.02
N ALA A 39 8.09 -14.82 -8.97
CA ALA A 39 8.84 -15.32 -10.12
C ALA A 39 9.10 -14.18 -11.11
N ARG A 40 10.37 -13.94 -11.46
CA ARG A 40 10.71 -12.89 -12.41
C ARG A 40 10.24 -13.19 -13.83
N ILE A 41 9.66 -12.20 -14.48
CA ILE A 41 9.38 -12.26 -15.92
C ILE A 41 10.65 -11.97 -16.72
N LYS A 42 10.73 -12.58 -17.92
CA LYS A 42 11.88 -12.39 -18.81
C LYS A 42 11.95 -10.93 -19.28
N THR A 43 13.16 -10.35 -19.27
CA THR A 43 13.39 -9.01 -19.79
C THR A 43 12.97 -8.93 -21.26
N PRO A 44 12.22 -7.89 -21.66
CA PRO A 44 11.81 -7.72 -23.05
C PRO A 44 13.04 -7.54 -23.94
N ALA A 45 13.07 -8.31 -25.04
CA ALA A 45 14.16 -8.25 -26.03
C ALA A 45 13.94 -7.15 -27.07
N GLN A 46 12.76 -6.54 -27.09
CA GLN A 46 12.38 -5.47 -28.00
C GLN A 46 12.16 -4.17 -27.22
N PRO A 47 12.31 -3.00 -27.87
CA PRO A 47 11.99 -1.72 -27.25
C PRO A 47 10.56 -1.73 -26.70
N LEU A 48 10.38 -1.17 -25.51
CA LEU A 48 9.06 -1.03 -24.91
C LEU A 48 8.23 -0.03 -25.73
N HIS A 49 6.92 -0.20 -25.69
CA HIS A 49 5.98 0.77 -26.23
C HIS A 49 6.07 2.09 -25.45
N GLU A 50 5.80 3.22 -26.10
CA GLU A 50 5.89 4.56 -25.50
C GLU A 50 5.04 4.68 -24.23
N GLU A 51 3.84 4.09 -24.20
CA GLU A 51 2.96 4.11 -23.03
C GLU A 51 3.32 3.09 -21.94
N ALA A 52 4.38 2.31 -22.11
CA ALA A 52 4.73 1.26 -21.15
C ALA A 52 5.16 1.81 -19.79
N GLU A 53 5.60 3.07 -19.73
CA GLU A 53 5.91 3.78 -18.48
C GLU A 53 4.67 4.11 -17.65
N LEU A 54 3.48 4.19 -18.28
CA LEU A 54 2.21 4.48 -17.60
C LEU A 54 1.65 3.24 -16.89
N VAL A 55 2.21 2.07 -17.20
CA VAL A 55 1.82 0.80 -16.60
C VAL A 55 2.88 0.44 -15.56
N TRP A 56 2.46 0.37 -14.29
CA TRP A 56 3.34 -0.12 -13.25
C TRP A 56 3.70 -1.58 -13.54
N ASN A 57 5.00 -1.86 -13.66
CA ASN A 57 5.54 -3.21 -13.89
C ASN A 57 6.74 -3.41 -12.97
N ASP A 58 6.57 -4.28 -11.98
CA ASP A 58 7.58 -4.66 -10.99
C ASP A 58 8.54 -5.76 -11.49
N GLY A 59 8.33 -6.28 -12.69
CA GLY A 59 9.17 -7.32 -13.28
C GLY A 59 8.95 -8.70 -12.67
N VAL A 60 7.84 -8.92 -11.96
CA VAL A 60 7.44 -10.24 -11.47
C VAL A 60 6.20 -10.78 -12.19
N ALA A 61 5.90 -12.04 -11.91
CA ALA A 61 4.76 -12.74 -12.46
C ALA A 61 3.45 -12.12 -11.95
N PRO A 62 2.39 -12.16 -12.78
CA PRO A 62 1.12 -11.58 -12.39
C PRO A 62 0.58 -12.10 -11.07
N GLU A 63 0.16 -11.19 -10.21
CA GLU A 63 -0.42 -11.49 -8.91
C GLU A 63 -1.91 -11.80 -9.05
N THR A 64 -2.36 -12.91 -8.46
CA THR A 64 -3.76 -13.34 -8.57
C THR A 64 -4.75 -12.28 -8.07
N LEU A 65 -4.46 -11.68 -6.92
CA LEU A 65 -5.35 -10.71 -6.30
C LEU A 65 -5.35 -9.34 -7.01
N ILE A 66 -4.20 -8.88 -7.49
CA ILE A 66 -4.07 -7.54 -8.06
C ILE A 66 -4.38 -7.54 -9.57
N ASP A 67 -3.83 -8.47 -10.33
CA ASP A 67 -3.95 -8.45 -11.79
C ASP A 67 -5.25 -9.08 -12.30
N PHE A 68 -5.79 -10.06 -11.56
CA PHE A 68 -6.99 -10.77 -11.97
C PHE A 68 -8.22 -10.39 -11.14
N ASP A 69 -8.13 -10.37 -9.82
CA ASP A 69 -9.33 -10.16 -8.99
C ASP A 69 -9.69 -8.68 -8.83
N ALA A 70 -8.71 -7.80 -8.57
CA ALA A 70 -8.96 -6.38 -8.27
C ALA A 70 -9.77 -5.62 -9.33
N PRO A 71 -9.57 -5.82 -10.65
CA PRO A 71 -10.37 -5.15 -11.68
C PRO A 71 -11.86 -5.50 -11.64
N HIS A 72 -12.22 -6.63 -11.04
CA HIS A 72 -13.60 -7.11 -10.95
C HIS A 72 -14.27 -6.72 -9.63
N ILE A 73 -13.56 -6.06 -8.70
CA ILE A 73 -14.14 -5.60 -7.44
C ILE A 73 -14.92 -4.29 -7.69
N PRO A 74 -16.22 -4.22 -7.38
CA PRO A 74 -17.01 -3.01 -7.55
C PRO A 74 -16.53 -1.89 -6.62
N LYS A 75 -16.61 -0.64 -7.09
CA LYS A 75 -16.07 0.56 -6.42
C LYS A 75 -16.45 0.69 -4.93
N TYR A 76 -17.69 0.40 -4.57
CA TYR A 76 -18.16 0.53 -3.18
C TYR A 76 -17.67 -0.61 -2.29
N GLN A 77 -17.44 -1.79 -2.86
CA GLN A 77 -16.80 -2.88 -2.15
C GLN A 77 -15.33 -2.56 -1.89
N ALA A 78 -14.61 -2.05 -2.89
CA ALA A 78 -13.24 -1.58 -2.72
C ALA A 78 -13.13 -0.47 -1.65
N LEU A 79 -14.01 0.53 -1.70
CA LEU A 79 -14.08 1.59 -0.70
C LEU A 79 -14.35 1.05 0.71
N ARG A 80 -15.27 0.08 0.84
CA ARG A 80 -15.54 -0.57 2.13
C ARG A 80 -14.30 -1.27 2.67
N HIS A 81 -13.57 -2.02 1.84
CA HIS A 81 -12.34 -2.69 2.27
C HIS A 81 -11.29 -1.70 2.74
N TRP A 82 -11.15 -0.58 2.04
CA TRP A 82 -10.23 0.50 2.42
C TRP A 82 -10.61 1.14 3.75
N LEU A 83 -11.89 1.50 3.93
CA LEU A 83 -12.40 2.08 5.18
C LEU A 83 -12.29 1.10 6.35
N CYS A 84 -12.56 -0.18 6.14
CA CYS A 84 -12.40 -1.20 7.18
C CYS A 84 -10.93 -1.37 7.58
N GLY A 85 -10.01 -1.40 6.62
CA GLY A 85 -8.57 -1.51 6.89
C GLY A 85 -8.06 -0.33 7.69
N LEU A 86 -8.28 0.90 7.21
CA LEU A 86 -7.84 2.11 7.91
C LEU A 86 -8.56 2.32 9.23
N GLY A 87 -9.88 2.08 9.26
CA GLY A 87 -10.67 2.12 10.48
C GLY A 87 -10.12 1.17 11.53
N GLY A 88 -9.75 -0.06 11.14
CA GLY A 88 -9.10 -1.02 12.03
C GLY A 88 -7.81 -0.49 12.66
N PHE A 89 -6.95 0.17 11.90
CA PHE A 89 -5.73 0.78 12.44
C PHE A 89 -6.01 1.95 13.38
N VAL A 90 -6.94 2.83 13.03
CA VAL A 90 -7.34 3.96 13.88
C VAL A 90 -7.96 3.45 15.18
N THR A 91 -8.84 2.46 15.11
CA THR A 91 -9.43 1.83 16.29
C THR A 91 -8.38 1.15 17.16
N LEU A 92 -7.45 0.41 16.57
CA LEU A 92 -6.35 -0.22 17.30
C LEU A 92 -5.50 0.83 18.05
N MET A 93 -5.12 1.91 17.37
CA MET A 93 -4.39 3.02 17.99
C MET A 93 -5.20 3.66 19.11
N GLY A 94 -6.49 3.91 18.90
CA GLY A 94 -7.38 4.42 19.94
C GLY A 94 -7.41 3.52 21.17
N VAL A 95 -7.52 2.20 20.98
CA VAL A 95 -7.47 1.24 22.09
C VAL A 95 -6.12 1.28 22.81
N VAL A 96 -5.00 1.31 22.08
CA VAL A 96 -3.66 1.41 22.66
C VAL A 96 -3.53 2.69 23.51
N THR A 97 -4.08 3.81 23.06
CA THR A 97 -4.03 5.08 23.80
C THR A 97 -4.88 5.12 25.08
N LEU A 98 -5.86 4.23 25.23
CA LEU A 98 -6.61 4.11 26.49
C LEU A 98 -5.77 3.49 27.61
N TYR A 99 -4.71 2.77 27.26
CA TYR A 99 -3.76 2.25 28.24
C TYR A 99 -2.68 3.30 28.52
N ASN A 100 -2.36 3.49 29.79
CA ASN A 100 -1.25 4.36 30.17
C ASN A 100 0.07 3.67 29.77
N PRO A 101 0.81 4.18 28.75
CA PRO A 101 2.03 3.53 28.28
C PRO A 101 3.12 3.49 29.35
N ASP A 102 3.09 4.40 30.33
CA ASP A 102 4.04 4.40 31.44
C ASP A 102 3.80 3.25 32.42
N SER A 103 2.56 2.75 32.53
CA SER A 103 2.21 1.69 33.48
C SER A 103 2.84 0.33 33.14
N TRP A 104 3.21 0.13 31.86
CA TRP A 104 3.85 -1.10 31.38
C TRP A 104 5.36 -0.95 31.21
N ARG A 105 5.91 0.23 31.53
CA ARG A 105 7.33 0.49 31.41
C ARG A 105 8.07 -0.23 32.55
N GLN A 106 8.90 -1.21 32.21
CA GLN A 106 9.73 -1.93 33.18
C GLN A 106 10.92 -1.11 33.68
N ALA A 107 11.37 -0.15 32.87
CA ALA A 107 12.47 0.75 33.20
C ALA A 107 11.96 2.09 33.74
N SER A 108 12.66 2.66 34.73
CA SER A 108 12.36 4.01 35.17
C SER A 108 12.67 5.04 34.08
N LYS A 109 11.96 6.17 34.08
CA LYS A 109 12.23 7.25 33.11
C LYS A 109 13.63 7.81 33.38
N ARG A 110 14.39 8.08 32.32
CA ARG A 110 15.73 8.70 32.42
C ARG A 110 15.71 9.97 33.27
N GLY A 111 14.67 10.80 33.11
CA GLY A 111 14.50 12.04 33.89
C GLY A 111 14.24 11.85 35.38
N ASN A 112 13.91 10.64 35.85
CA ASN A 112 13.75 10.37 37.29
C ASN A 112 15.11 10.21 38.01
N HIS A 113 16.20 10.05 37.26
CA HIS A 113 17.52 9.68 37.80
C HIS A 113 18.65 10.59 37.32
N LEU A 114 18.36 11.56 36.46
CA LEU A 114 19.33 12.53 35.96
C LEU A 114 18.81 13.94 36.24
N PRO A 115 19.71 14.92 36.41
CA PRO A 115 19.32 16.32 36.55
C PRO A 115 18.50 16.78 35.34
N ASP A 116 17.57 17.70 35.57
CA ASP A 116 16.74 18.25 34.52
C ASP A 116 17.60 19.11 33.58
N LEU A 117 17.56 18.79 32.29
CA LEU A 117 18.40 19.42 31.26
C LEU A 117 17.61 20.42 30.41
N LYS A 118 16.38 20.78 30.80
CA LYS A 118 15.54 21.73 30.04
C LYS A 118 16.24 23.06 29.80
N TRP A 119 17.01 23.54 30.76
CA TRP A 119 17.84 24.73 30.59
C TRP A 119 18.91 24.54 29.50
N GLU A 120 19.69 23.45 29.59
CA GLU A 120 20.76 23.12 28.63
C GLU A 120 20.23 22.84 27.22
N LEU A 121 18.98 22.36 27.11
CA LEU A 121 18.28 22.16 25.84
C LEU A 121 17.60 23.43 25.31
N GLY A 122 17.62 24.53 26.06
CA GLY A 122 16.95 25.78 25.70
C GLY A 122 15.41 25.73 25.77
N GLU A 123 14.85 24.75 26.47
CA GLU A 123 13.40 24.64 26.72
C GLU A 123 12.94 25.53 27.90
N ALA A 124 13.86 25.93 28.78
CA ALA A 124 13.60 26.84 29.90
C ALA A 124 14.37 28.16 29.76
N ASN A 125 13.80 29.26 30.28
CA ASN A 125 14.42 30.59 30.24
C ASN A 125 15.38 30.85 31.41
N GLU A 126 15.27 30.07 32.49
CA GLU A 126 16.12 30.14 33.68
C GLU A 126 16.34 28.71 34.22
N PRO A 127 17.47 28.42 34.89
CA PRO A 127 17.72 27.11 35.47
C PRO A 127 16.80 26.85 36.67
N ASP A 128 16.04 25.76 36.64
CA ASP A 128 15.15 25.34 37.73
C ASP A 128 15.96 24.71 38.88
N GLY A 129 16.28 25.51 39.89
CA GLY A 129 16.94 25.06 41.13
C GLY A 129 17.76 26.19 41.75
N GLU A 130 17.44 26.54 43.00
CA GLU A 130 18.16 27.51 43.81
C GLU A 130 19.67 27.27 43.71
N MET A 131 20.39 28.27 43.20
CA MET A 131 21.82 28.46 43.46
C MET A 131 21.95 28.91 44.92
N ASP A 132 21.52 28.08 45.86
CA ASP A 132 21.84 28.29 47.27
C ASP A 132 23.29 27.85 47.49
N GLU A 133 24.10 28.83 47.90
CA GLU A 133 25.52 28.73 48.27
C GLU A 133 25.80 27.66 49.35
#